data_AF-A0AAE4B838-F1
#
_entry.id   AF-A0AAE4B838-F1
#
_cell.length_a   1.000
_cell.length_b   1.000
_cell.length_c   1.000
_cell.angle_alpha   90.00
_cell.angle_beta   90.00
_cell.angle_gamma   90.00
#
_symmetry.space_group_name_H-M   'P 1'
#
loop_
_entity.id
_entity.type
_entity.pdbx_description
1 polymer ?
#
loop_
_entity_poly.entity_id
_entity_poly.type
_entity_poly.pdbx_seq_one_letter_code
_entity_poly.pdbx_strand_id
1 'polypeptide(L)' 'MFFTYLLAFLGICIGSMIIATGFDDSPFLTRFLFKVLGIFILVLSITFVKVRRKRLHNKKAK' A
#
# COMPACT_ATOMS: atom_id res chain seq x y z
N MET A 1 4.34 1.69 -17.44
CA MET A 1 3.05 1.73 -16.72
C MET A 1 2.77 0.43 -15.97
N PHE A 2 3.03 -0.74 -16.57
CA PHE A 2 2.79 -2.06 -15.98
C PHE A 2 3.42 -2.29 -14.58
N PHE A 3 4.72 -2.02 -14.43
CA PHE A 3 5.45 -2.23 -13.16
C PHE A 3 4.86 -1.47 -11.96
N THR A 4 4.32 -0.27 -12.17
CA THR A 4 3.68 0.51 -11.11
C THR A 4 2.37 -0.09 -10.63
N TYR A 5 1.58 -0.67 -11.53
CA TYR A 5 0.35 -1.36 -11.15
C TYR A 5 0.66 -2.70 -10.47
N LEU A 6 1.70 -3.40 -10.91
CA LEU A 6 2.16 -4.64 -10.30
C LEU A 6 2.63 -4.41 -8.85
N LEU A 7 3.42 -3.35 -8.62
CA LEU A 7 3.87 -2.97 -7.29
C LEU A 7 2.70 -2.55 -6.39
N ALA A 8 1.72 -1.86 -6.96
CA ALA A 8 0.53 -1.46 -6.22
C ALA A 8 -0.33 -2.67 -5.82
N PHE A 9 -0.49 -3.63 -6.74
CA PHE A 9 -1.20 -4.89 -6.50
C PHE A 9 -0.52 -5.72 -5.41
N LEU A 10 0.81 -5.87 -5.47
CA LEU A 10 1.58 -6.56 -4.43
C LEU A 10 1.42 -5.87 -3.07
N GLY A 11 1.48 -4.54 -3.00
CA GLY A 11 1.24 -3.80 -1.75
C GLY A 11 -0.16 -4.00 -1.19
N ILE A 12 -1.18 -4.05 -2.06
CA ILE A 12 -2.56 -4.35 -1.65
C ILE A 12 -2.68 -5.78 -1.13
N CYS A 13 -2.15 -6.78 -1.84
CA CYS A 13 -2.19 -8.19 -1.41
C CYS A 13 -1.50 -8.41 -0.06
N ILE A 14 -0.30 -7.83 0.12
CA ILE A 14 0.46 -7.95 1.38
C ILE A 14 -0.27 -7.22 2.52
N GLY A 15 -0.76 -6.00 2.28
CA GLY A 15 -1.55 -5.26 3.27
C GLY A 15 -2.83 -5.99 3.67
N SER A 16 -3.51 -6.62 2.71
CA SER A 16 -4.72 -7.42 2.93
C SER A 16 -4.43 -8.67 3.75
N MET A 17 -3.38 -9.42 3.40
CA MET A 17 -2.97 -10.60 4.17
C MET A 17 -2.60 -10.22 5.60
N ILE A 18 -1.83 -9.14 5.79
CA ILE A 18 -1.46 -8.66 7.12
C ILE A 18 -2.68 -8.30 7.97
N ILE A 19 -3.67 -7.61 7.39
CA ILE A 19 -4.91 -7.24 8.09
C ILE A 19 -5.78 -8.48 8.39
N ALA A 20 -5.84 -9.43 7.46
CA ALA A 20 -6.64 -10.65 7.57
C ALA A 20 -6.01 -11.70 8.48
N THR A 21 -4.69 -11.66 8.69
CA THR A 21 -3.99 -12.58 9.60
C THR A 21 -4.31 -12.18 11.03
N GLY A 22 -5.28 -12.87 11.63
CA GLY A 22 -5.56 -12.79 13.05
C GLY A 22 -4.42 -13.42 13.82
N PHE A 23 -3.46 -12.61 14.28
CA PHE A 23 -2.47 -13.08 15.25
C PHE A 23 -3.15 -13.25 16.62
N ASP A 24 -3.83 -14.38 16.81
CA ASP A 24 -4.53 -14.71 18.06
C ASP A 24 -3.57 -14.95 19.24
N ASP A 25 -2.30 -15.29 18.95
CA ASP A 25 -1.26 -15.54 19.97
C ASP A 25 -0.33 -14.34 20.26
N SER A 26 -0.51 -13.19 19.58
CA SER A 26 0.42 -12.05 19.71
C SER A 26 -0.18 -10.89 20.54
N PRO A 27 0.65 -10.14 21.28
CA PRO A 27 0.18 -9.04 22.14
C PRO A 27 -0.56 -7.93 21.36
N PHE A 28 -1.45 -7.21 22.05
CA PHE A 28 -2.30 -6.17 21.45
C PHE A 28 -1.51 -5.14 20.62
N LEU A 29 -0.32 -4.77 21.09
CA LEU A 29 0.57 -3.84 20.43
C LEU A 29 1.02 -4.34 19.05
N THR A 30 1.40 -5.60 18.91
CA THR A 30 1.80 -6.18 17.61
C THR A 30 0.63 -6.25 16.66
N ARG A 31 -0.56 -6.64 17.13
CA ARG A 31 -1.80 -6.67 16.32
C ARG A 31 -2.18 -5.27 15.81
N PHE A 32 -2.02 -4.25 16.66
CA PHE A 32 -2.26 -2.86 16.30
C PHE A 32 -1.23 -2.33 15.30
N LEU A 33 0.07 -2.56 15.54
CA LEU A 33 1.13 -2.15 14.61
C LEU A 33 0.95 -2.77 13.23
N PHE A 34 0.62 -4.06 13.14
CA PHE A 34 0.40 -4.74 11.86
C PHE A 34 -0.79 -4.16 11.09
N LYS A 35 -1.92 -3.87 11.76
CA LYS A 35 -3.06 -3.18 11.13
C LYS A 35 -2.67 -1.80 10.60
N VAL A 36 -1.95 -1.01 11.41
CA VAL A 36 -1.48 0.33 11.00
C VAL A 36 -0.50 0.24 9.83
N LEU A 37 0.41 -0.74 9.83
CA LEU A 37 1.34 -1.01 8.74
C LEU A 37 0.61 -1.37 7.44
N GLY A 38 -0.40 -2.24 7.50
CA GLY A 38 -1.22 -2.60 6.34
C GLY A 38 -1.92 -1.38 5.73
N ILE A 39 -2.50 -0.51 6.56
CA ILE A 39 -3.12 0.74 6.13
C ILE A 39 -2.07 1.69 5.53
N PHE A 40 -0.89 1.80 6.15
CA PHE A 40 0.20 2.64 5.65
C PHE A 40 0.66 2.20 4.26
N ILE A 41 0.83 0.90 4.03
CA ILE A 41 1.24 0.34 2.74
C ILE A 41 0.18 0.63 1.67
N LEU A 42 -1.11 0.49 2.00
CA LEU A 42 -2.22 0.84 1.10
C LEU A 42 -2.20 2.32 0.73
N VAL A 43 -2.08 3.22 1.71
CA VAL A 43 -2.05 4.67 1.51
C VAL A 43 -0.82 5.07 0.69
N LEU A 44 0.36 4.52 1.01
CA LEU A 44 1.60 4.76 0.26
C LEU A 44 1.48 4.28 -1.19
N SER A 45 0.90 3.10 -1.41
CA SER A 45 0.69 2.53 -2.73
C SER A 45 -0.21 3.42 -3.60
N ILE A 46 -1.36 3.85 -3.07
CA ILE A 46 -2.30 4.76 -3.76
C ILE A 46 -1.63 6.12 -4.02
N THR A 47 -0.96 6.66 -3.01
CA THR A 47 -0.29 7.98 -3.08
C THR A 47 0.83 7.96 -4.12
N PHE A 48 1.62 6.88 -4.17
CA PHE A 48 2.69 6.73 -5.14
C PHE A 48 2.17 6.70 -6.58
N VAL A 49 1.10 5.94 -6.83
CA VAL A 49 0.43 5.90 -8.15
C VAL A 49 -0.14 7.28 -8.51
N LYS A 50 -0.75 7.98 -7.56
CA LYS A 50 -1.30 9.34 -7.75
C LYS A 50 -0.21 10.36 -8.07
N VAL A 51 0.91 10.34 -7.35
CA VAL A 51 2.07 11.22 -7.57
C VAL A 51 2.71 10.95 -8.94
N ARG A 52 2.91 9.67 -9.31
CA ARG A 52 3.43 9.33 -10.64
C ARG A 52 2.50 9.76 -11.77
N ARG A 53 1.18 9.57 -11.64
CA ARG A 53 0.21 10.06 -12.64
C ARG A 53 0.29 11.58 -12.81
N LYS A 54 0.35 12.33 -11.71
CA LYS A 54 0.54 13.80 -11.76
C LYS A 54 1.83 14.20 -12.47
N ARG A 55 2.96 13.54 -12.18
CA ARG A 55 4.24 13.81 -12.86
C ARG A 55 4.20 13.51 -14.36
N LEU A 56 3.51 12.44 -14.78
CA LEU A 56 3.30 12.12 -16.19
C LEU A 56 2.39 13.12 -16.90
N HIS A 57 1.37 13.63 -16.22
CA HIS A 57 0.46 14.64 -16.78
C HIS A 57 1.17 15.99 -16.99
N ASN A 58 1.99 16.42 -16.02
CA ASN A 58 2.80 17.64 -16.15
C ASN A 58 3.90 17.52 -17.23
N LYS A 59 4.34 16.31 -17.57
CA LYS A 59 5.28 16.08 -18.68
C LYS A 59 4.63 16.13 -20.07
N LYS A 60 3.30 15.97 -20.18
CA LYS A 60 2.57 16.10 -21.45
C LYS A 60 2.06 17.52 -21.70
N ALA A 61 2.03 18.36 -20.67
CA ALA A 61 1.57 19.76 -20.75
C ALA A 61 2.70 20.77 -21.02
N LYS A 62 3.92 20.30 -21.33
CA LYS A 62 5.08 21.11 -21.72
C LYS A 62 5.59 20.60 -23.06
#